data_AF-A0A519SXZ0-F1
#
_entry.id   AF-A0A519SXZ0-F1
#
_cell.length_a   1.000
_cell.length_b   1.000
_cell.length_c   1.000
_cell.angle_alpha   90.00
_cell.angle_beta   90.00
_cell.angle_gamma   90.00
#
_symmetry.space_group_name_H-M   'P 1'
#
loop_
_entity.id
_entity.type
_entity.pdbx_description
1 polymer ?
#
loop_
_entity_poly.entity_id
_entity_poly.type
_entity_poly.pdbx_seq_one_letter_code
_entity_poly.pdbx_strand_id
1 'polypeptide(L)'
;MPPTPSSLLRRLPDRPVALLLQGLLWVLLTGFYYALYNRPNFHFVHAWALVLSEVSYGIVLFNSLVYFLIPRWLLRGRYRLALAGGVGLCVLYRLWDFGSMLLMVRFLPANSSLVQHMQYNNSPAALKANFTTFEGLVSLLYGPLTTAMFPVIISFLAYALIVDRRRLALESTQFKLELSYVKAQLNPQFLFHTLSQLQGLTRVHDPRAGDVVLHLADLLRYTLYE
;
A
#
# COMPACT_ATOMS: atom_id res chain seq x y z
N MET A 1 27.75 18.57 18.95
CA MET A 1 27.60 17.90 17.64
C MET A 1 26.11 17.66 17.41
N PRO A 2 25.50 18.28 16.39
CA PRO A 2 24.09 18.04 16.07
C PRO A 2 23.92 16.60 15.54
N PRO A 3 22.82 15.91 15.87
CA PRO A 3 22.61 14.53 15.45
C PRO A 3 22.47 14.43 13.93
N THR A 4 23.16 13.46 13.32
CA THR A 4 23.12 13.21 11.88
C THR A 4 21.71 12.82 11.39
N PRO A 5 21.25 13.31 10.23
CA PRO A 5 19.89 13.12 9.69
C PRO A 5 19.54 11.67 9.29
N SER A 6 20.45 10.72 9.49
CA SER A 6 20.26 9.30 9.17
C SER A 6 19.33 8.56 10.14
N SER A 7 19.03 9.12 11.32
CA SER A 7 18.21 8.45 12.35
C SER A 7 16.69 8.66 12.21
N LEU A 8 16.25 9.67 11.44
CA LEU A 8 14.83 10.03 11.29
C LEU A 8 14.10 9.29 10.16
N LEU A 9 14.86 8.67 9.24
CA LEU A 9 14.33 7.95 8.07
C LEU A 9 13.75 6.56 8.37
N ARG A 10 13.67 6.14 9.64
CA ARG A 10 13.35 4.75 10.01
C ARG A 10 12.10 4.53 10.85
N ARG A 11 11.14 5.46 10.86
CA ARG A 11 9.79 5.15 11.36
C ARG A 11 8.95 4.59 10.23
N LEU A 12 9.27 3.34 9.85
CA LEU A 12 8.28 2.42 9.32
C LEU A 12 7.06 2.46 10.27
N PRO A 13 5.81 2.27 9.82
CA PRO A 13 4.82 1.71 10.75
C PRO A 13 5.52 0.50 11.39
N ASP A 14 5.60 0.46 12.73
CA ASP A 14 6.38 -0.58 13.41
C ASP A 14 6.04 -1.90 12.73
N ARG A 15 7.05 -2.63 12.23
CA ARG A 15 6.86 -3.93 11.57
C ARG A 15 5.74 -4.78 12.22
N PRO A 16 5.57 -4.82 13.56
CA PRO A 16 4.40 -5.45 14.18
C PRO A 16 3.03 -4.87 13.76
N VAL A 17 2.84 -3.55 13.69
CA VAL A 17 1.56 -2.92 13.29
C VAL A 17 1.19 -3.30 11.85
N ALA A 18 2.14 -3.30 10.93
CA ALA A 18 1.89 -3.72 9.55
C ALA A 18 1.50 -5.21 9.46
N LEU A 19 2.18 -6.06 10.24
CA LEU A 19 1.86 -7.49 10.32
C LEU A 19 0.49 -7.74 10.97
N LEU A 20 0.15 -6.98 12.02
CA LEU A 20 -1.15 -7.06 12.69
C LEU A 20 -2.28 -6.65 11.75
N LEU A 21 -2.12 -5.54 11.01
CA LEU A 21 -3.09 -5.09 10.01
C LEU A 21 -3.28 -6.12 8.90
N GLN A 22 -2.19 -6.72 8.42
CA GLN A 22 -2.25 -7.77 7.40
C GLN A 22 -2.95 -9.03 7.94
N GLY A 23 -2.66 -9.44 9.17
CA GLY A 23 -3.35 -10.56 9.83
C GLY A 23 -4.85 -10.29 9.99
N LEU A 24 -5.22 -9.11 10.48
CA LEU A 24 -6.61 -8.68 10.63
C LEU A 24 -7.35 -8.65 9.29
N LEU A 25 -6.69 -8.17 8.23
CA LEU A 25 -7.23 -8.18 6.87
C LEU A 25 -7.56 -9.59 6.41
N TRP A 26 -6.64 -10.56 6.57
CA TRP A 26 -6.89 -11.94 6.17
C TRP A 26 -7.99 -12.60 7.00
N VAL A 27 -8.10 -12.28 8.29
CA VAL A 27 -9.20 -12.75 9.14
C VAL A 27 -10.55 -12.22 8.65
N LEU A 28 -10.64 -10.91 8.35
CA LEU A 28 -11.86 -10.31 7.80
C LEU A 28 -12.23 -10.93 6.44
N LEU A 29 -11.24 -11.12 5.56
CA LEU A 29 -11.44 -11.73 4.25
C LEU A 29 -11.91 -13.18 4.34
N THR A 30 -11.37 -13.94 5.28
CA THR A 30 -11.80 -15.31 5.57
C THR A 30 -13.26 -15.33 6.01
N GLY A 31 -13.65 -14.45 6.94
CA GLY A 31 -15.04 -14.33 7.38
C GLY A 31 -15.98 -13.90 6.25
N PHE A 32 -15.54 -12.98 5.39
CA PHE A 32 -16.28 -12.56 4.20
C PHE A 32 -16.50 -13.71 3.22
N TYR A 33 -15.46 -14.48 2.88
CA TYR A 33 -15.59 -15.64 2.00
C TYR A 33 -16.51 -16.70 2.60
N TYR A 34 -16.41 -16.95 3.91
CA TYR A 34 -17.33 -17.86 4.59
C TYR A 34 -18.79 -17.41 4.46
N ALA A 35 -19.06 -16.11 4.64
CA ALA A 35 -20.40 -15.54 4.44
C ALA A 35 -20.87 -15.62 2.98
N LEU A 36 -19.97 -15.54 1.99
CA LEU A 36 -20.29 -15.72 0.56
C LEU A 36 -20.73 -17.15 0.24
N TYR A 37 -20.06 -18.15 0.81
CA TYR A 37 -20.31 -19.56 0.53
C TYR A 37 -21.39 -20.19 1.43
N ASN A 38 -21.97 -19.41 2.34
CA ASN A 38 -23.00 -19.85 3.27
C ASN A 38 -24.22 -18.91 3.27
N ARG A 39 -24.64 -18.46 2.08
CA ARG A 39 -25.81 -17.60 1.90
C ARG A 39 -27.11 -18.42 1.97
N PRO A 40 -28.25 -17.81 2.32
CA PRO A 40 -29.53 -18.54 2.47
C PRO A 40 -29.93 -19.37 1.24
N ASN A 41 -29.65 -18.86 0.03
CA ASN A 41 -29.97 -19.52 -1.23
C ASN A 41 -28.81 -20.37 -1.79
N PHE A 42 -27.65 -20.35 -1.15
CA PHE A 42 -26.43 -20.99 -1.65
C PHE A 42 -25.50 -21.33 -0.48
N HIS A 43 -25.52 -22.60 -0.06
CA HIS A 43 -24.71 -23.08 1.05
C HIS A 43 -23.97 -24.37 0.67
N PHE A 44 -22.71 -24.43 1.06
CA PHE A 44 -21.90 -25.63 0.94
C PHE A 44 -21.72 -26.31 2.29
N VAL A 45 -22.10 -27.57 2.36
CA VAL A 45 -21.66 -28.43 3.47
C VAL A 45 -20.14 -28.54 3.34
N HIS A 46 -19.39 -28.17 4.38
CA HIS A 46 -17.92 -28.05 4.39
C HIS A 46 -17.34 -26.82 3.66
N ALA A 47 -18.08 -25.70 3.60
CA ALA A 47 -17.62 -24.43 3.00
C ALA A 47 -16.21 -23.99 3.43
N TRP A 48 -15.77 -24.32 4.65
CA TRP A 48 -14.43 -24.03 5.14
C TRP A 48 -13.30 -24.58 4.27
N ALA A 49 -13.47 -25.76 3.66
CA ALA A 49 -12.44 -26.31 2.77
C ALA A 49 -12.20 -25.39 1.56
N LEU A 50 -13.29 -24.84 1.02
CA LEU A 50 -13.27 -23.94 -0.12
C LEU A 50 -12.76 -22.54 0.28
N VAL A 51 -13.22 -22.02 1.42
CA VAL A 51 -12.69 -20.75 1.97
C VAL A 51 -11.19 -20.83 2.18
N LEU A 52 -10.68 -21.92 2.76
CA LEU A 52 -9.25 -22.10 3.00
C LEU A 52 -8.46 -22.21 1.70
N SER A 53 -8.96 -22.90 0.67
CA SER A 53 -8.30 -22.98 -0.64
C SER A 53 -8.23 -21.63 -1.34
N GLU A 54 -9.29 -20.82 -1.25
CA GLU A 54 -9.36 -19.47 -1.85
C GLU A 54 -8.44 -18.48 -1.12
N VAL A 55 -8.51 -18.45 0.22
CA VAL A 55 -7.70 -17.55 1.05
C VAL A 55 -6.21 -17.86 0.92
N SER A 56 -5.83 -19.14 0.93
CA SER A 56 -4.42 -19.54 0.79
C SER A 56 -3.82 -19.11 -0.54
N TYR A 57 -4.55 -19.30 -1.64
CA TYR A 57 -4.13 -18.78 -2.93
C TYR A 57 -4.10 -17.25 -2.97
N GLY A 58 -5.12 -16.59 -2.40
CA GLY A 58 -5.17 -15.14 -2.26
C GLY A 58 -3.93 -14.58 -1.57
N ILE A 59 -3.44 -15.23 -0.51
CA ILE A 59 -2.21 -14.86 0.19
C ILE A 59 -1.00 -14.97 -0.75
N VAL A 60 -0.85 -16.08 -1.47
CA VAL A 60 0.26 -16.31 -2.40
C VAL A 60 0.26 -15.27 -3.52
N LEU A 61 -0.89 -15.05 -4.15
CA LEU A 61 -1.07 -14.06 -5.21
C LEU A 61 -0.77 -12.65 -4.71
N PHE A 62 -1.32 -12.27 -3.55
CA PHE A 62 -1.08 -10.96 -2.96
C PHE A 62 0.41 -10.69 -2.71
N ASN A 63 1.07 -11.61 -2.02
CA ASN A 63 2.50 -11.46 -1.70
C ASN A 63 3.36 -11.45 -2.97
N SER A 64 3.02 -12.27 -3.96
CA SER A 64 3.71 -12.30 -5.25
C SER A 64 3.56 -10.99 -6.00
N LEU A 65 2.37 -10.39 -6.01
CA LEU A 65 2.15 -9.09 -6.65
C LEU A 65 2.90 -7.97 -5.94
N VAL A 66 2.70 -7.81 -4.62
CA VAL A 66 3.20 -6.66 -3.86
C VAL A 66 4.71 -6.70 -3.64
N TYR A 67 5.27 -7.85 -3.26
CA TYR A 67 6.69 -7.92 -2.88
C TYR A 67 7.61 -8.29 -4.02
N PHE A 68 7.08 -8.90 -5.09
CA PHE A 68 7.89 -9.41 -6.19
C PHE A 68 7.55 -8.75 -7.53
N LEU A 69 6.34 -8.92 -8.05
CA LEU A 69 5.98 -8.53 -9.41
C LEU A 69 6.04 -7.01 -9.61
N ILE A 70 5.38 -6.25 -8.72
CA ILE A 70 5.30 -4.80 -8.79
C ILE A 70 6.68 -4.14 -8.62
N PRO A 71 7.42 -4.36 -7.51
CA PRO A 71 8.66 -3.63 -7.25
C PRO A 71 9.82 -4.06 -8.14
N ARG A 72 9.89 -5.32 -8.58
CA ARG A 72 11.03 -5.81 -9.36
C ARG A 72 10.84 -5.68 -10.86
N TRP A 73 9.62 -5.82 -11.39
CA TRP A 73 9.38 -5.83 -12.83
C TRP A 73 8.54 -4.65 -13.29
N LEU A 74 7.42 -4.37 -12.64
CA LEU A 74 6.51 -3.29 -13.06
C LEU A 74 7.14 -1.90 -12.89
N LEU A 75 7.62 -1.58 -11.69
CA LEU A 75 8.22 -0.27 -11.38
C LEU A 75 9.58 -0.04 -12.05
N ARG A 76 10.25 -1.10 -12.53
CA ARG A 76 11.53 -1.01 -13.25
C ARG A 76 11.36 -0.94 -14.77
N GLY A 77 10.13 -0.75 -15.27
CA GLY A 77 9.82 -0.66 -16.71
C GLY A 77 9.94 -1.98 -17.48
N ARG A 78 10.11 -3.13 -16.79
CA ARG A 78 10.23 -4.45 -17.43
C ARG A 78 8.85 -5.09 -17.63
N TYR A 79 7.99 -4.44 -18.42
CA TYR A 79 6.59 -4.82 -18.59
C TYR A 79 6.40 -6.25 -19.13
N ARG A 80 7.27 -6.73 -20.02
CA ARG A 80 7.18 -8.08 -20.59
C ARG A 80 7.33 -9.18 -19.53
N LEU A 81 8.25 -8.99 -18.58
CA LEU A 81 8.44 -9.92 -17.46
C LEU A 81 7.30 -9.83 -16.45
N ALA A 82 6.81 -8.63 -16.18
CA ALA A 82 5.63 -8.43 -15.33
C ALA A 82 4.40 -9.16 -15.90
N LEU A 83 4.17 -9.04 -17.21
CA LEU A 83 3.06 -9.71 -17.90
C LEU A 83 3.24 -11.23 -17.88
N ALA A 84 4.43 -11.73 -18.20
CA ALA A 84 4.72 -13.17 -18.14
C ALA A 84 4.53 -13.74 -16.72
N GLY A 85 4.94 -13.01 -15.68
CA GLY A 85 4.70 -13.40 -14.30
C GLY A 85 3.23 -13.38 -13.89
N GLY A 86 2.46 -12.39 -14.35
CA GLY A 86 1.02 -12.34 -14.15
C GLY A 86 0.29 -13.52 -14.79
N VAL A 87 0.64 -13.86 -16.04
CA VAL A 87 0.14 -15.07 -16.71
C VAL A 87 0.55 -16.32 -15.95
N GLY A 88 1.81 -16.40 -15.49
CA GLY A 88 2.29 -17.50 -14.66
C GLY A 88 1.48 -17.69 -13.37
N LEU A 89 1.11 -16.60 -12.70
CA LEU A 89 0.21 -16.65 -11.54
C LEU A 89 -1.18 -17.18 -11.94
N CYS A 90 -1.75 -16.75 -13.07
CA CYS A 90 -3.05 -17.26 -13.53
C CYS A 90 -3.02 -18.78 -13.81
N VAL A 91 -1.91 -19.28 -14.37
CA VAL A 91 -1.71 -20.72 -14.56
C VAL A 91 -1.56 -21.45 -13.22
N LEU A 92 -0.79 -20.88 -12.28
CA LEU A 92 -0.64 -21.44 -10.93
C LEU A 92 -1.98 -21.49 -10.19
N TYR A 93 -2.85 -20.50 -10.35
CA TYR A 93 -4.22 -20.55 -9.82
C TYR A 93 -4.97 -21.77 -10.31
N ARG A 94 -4.97 -22.03 -11.62
CA ARG A 94 -5.71 -23.19 -12.15
C ARG A 94 -5.12 -24.52 -11.70
N LEU A 95 -3.81 -24.62 -11.55
CA LEU A 95 -3.18 -25.82 -10.99
C LEU A 95 -3.51 -25.99 -9.50
N TRP A 96 -3.53 -24.90 -8.75
CA TRP A 96 -3.94 -24.89 -7.34
C TRP A 96 -5.39 -25.33 -7.15
N ASP A 97 -6.30 -24.76 -7.94
CA ASP A 97 -7.73 -25.06 -7.89
C ASP A 97 -8.06 -26.49 -8.34
N PHE A 98 -7.32 -27.02 -9.33
CA PHE A 98 -7.40 -28.43 -9.67
C PHE A 98 -6.87 -29.34 -8.55
N GLY A 99 -5.75 -28.96 -7.92
CA GLY A 99 -5.18 -29.67 -6.79
C GLY A 99 -6.10 -29.68 -5.56
N SER A 100 -6.73 -28.55 -5.25
CA SER A 100 -7.71 -28.44 -4.16
C SER A 100 -8.92 -29.34 -4.42
N MET A 101 -9.42 -29.38 -5.66
CA MET A 101 -10.47 -30.31 -6.07
C MET A 101 -10.06 -31.77 -5.84
N LEU A 102 -8.84 -32.19 -6.22
CA LEU A 102 -8.36 -33.57 -5.99
C LEU A 102 -8.35 -33.94 -4.50
N LEU A 103 -7.89 -33.02 -3.64
CA LEU A 103 -7.91 -33.22 -2.19
C LEU A 103 -9.33 -33.31 -1.66
N MET A 104 -10.21 -32.41 -2.09
CA MET A 104 -11.61 -32.41 -1.66
C MET A 104 -12.34 -33.70 -2.04
N VAL A 105 -12.18 -34.19 -3.26
CA VAL A 105 -12.76 -35.48 -3.69
C VAL A 105 -12.23 -36.66 -2.87
N ARG A 106 -10.98 -36.58 -2.40
CA ARG A 106 -10.35 -37.64 -1.60
C ARG A 106 -10.83 -37.66 -0.15
N PHE A 107 -11.02 -36.49 0.46
CA PHE A 107 -11.27 -36.35 1.90
C PHE A 107 -12.73 -36.02 2.26
N LEU A 108 -13.55 -35.57 1.31
CA LEU A 108 -14.96 -35.20 1.54
C LEU A 108 -15.92 -36.18 0.86
N PRO A 109 -17.16 -36.30 1.36
CA PRO A 109 -18.18 -37.14 0.74
C PRO A 109 -18.50 -36.69 -0.69
N ALA A 110 -18.56 -37.64 -1.64
CA ALA A 110 -18.83 -37.36 -3.05
C ALA A 110 -20.24 -36.77 -3.32
N ASN A 111 -21.18 -37.00 -2.39
CA ASN A 111 -22.53 -36.44 -2.43
C ASN A 111 -22.63 -35.01 -1.86
N SER A 112 -21.52 -34.45 -1.37
CA SER A 112 -21.53 -33.06 -0.92
C SER A 112 -21.67 -32.10 -2.10
N SER A 113 -22.50 -31.06 -1.94
CA SER A 113 -22.72 -30.02 -2.96
C SER A 113 -21.40 -29.33 -3.36
N LEU A 114 -20.45 -29.25 -2.42
CA LEU A 114 -19.12 -28.69 -2.65
C LEU A 114 -18.29 -29.55 -3.61
N VAL A 115 -18.23 -30.87 -3.40
CA VAL A 115 -17.45 -31.77 -4.26
C VAL A 115 -18.03 -31.77 -5.68
N GLN A 116 -19.35 -31.77 -5.82
CA GLN A 116 -20.00 -31.68 -7.13
C GLN A 116 -19.70 -30.36 -7.85
N HIS A 117 -19.79 -29.23 -7.14
CA HIS A 117 -19.45 -27.92 -7.68
C HIS A 117 -17.98 -27.87 -8.16
N MET A 118 -17.07 -28.41 -7.35
CA MET A 118 -15.64 -28.47 -7.66
C MET A 118 -15.35 -29.38 -8.86
N GLN A 119 -15.94 -30.57 -8.90
CA GLN A 119 -15.76 -31.50 -10.02
C GLN A 119 -16.31 -30.94 -11.33
N TYR A 120 -17.42 -30.22 -11.29
CA TYR A 120 -17.98 -29.56 -12.47
C TYR A 120 -17.05 -28.47 -13.00
N ASN A 121 -16.58 -27.57 -12.12
CA ASN A 121 -15.75 -26.43 -12.52
C ASN A 121 -14.28 -26.79 -12.82
N ASN A 122 -13.77 -27.87 -12.22
CA ASN A 122 -12.36 -28.27 -12.28
C ASN A 122 -12.17 -29.69 -12.84
N SER A 123 -13.08 -30.16 -13.69
CA SER A 123 -12.91 -31.45 -14.36
C SER A 123 -11.60 -31.50 -15.19
N PRO A 124 -10.99 -32.67 -15.40
CA PRO A 124 -9.82 -32.79 -16.28
C PRO A 124 -10.06 -32.25 -17.70
N ALA A 125 -11.30 -32.37 -18.19
CA ALA A 125 -11.72 -31.79 -19.46
C ALA A 125 -11.73 -30.26 -19.41
N ALA A 126 -12.24 -29.66 -18.33
CA ALA A 126 -12.19 -28.21 -18.11
C ALA A 126 -10.74 -27.72 -18.00
N LEU A 127 -9.87 -28.44 -17.28
CA LEU A 127 -8.44 -28.12 -17.21
C LEU A 127 -7.78 -28.13 -18.59
N LYS A 128 -8.04 -29.15 -19.40
CA LYS A 128 -7.54 -29.19 -20.78
C LYS A 128 -8.09 -28.03 -21.60
N ALA A 129 -9.40 -27.76 -21.51
CA ALA A 129 -10.05 -26.67 -22.23
C ALA A 129 -9.42 -25.31 -21.91
N ASN A 130 -9.02 -25.06 -20.66
CA ASN A 130 -8.35 -23.83 -20.24
C ASN A 130 -7.11 -23.48 -21.06
N PHE A 131 -6.41 -24.49 -21.59
CA PHE A 131 -5.18 -24.29 -22.36
C PHE A 131 -5.37 -24.48 -23.87
N THR A 132 -6.52 -24.99 -24.32
CA THR A 132 -6.74 -25.33 -25.73
C THR A 132 -7.85 -24.53 -26.41
N THR A 133 -8.83 -24.02 -25.65
CA THR A 133 -9.96 -23.27 -26.21
C THR A 133 -9.86 -21.79 -25.85
N PHE A 134 -10.42 -20.92 -26.70
CA PHE A 134 -10.46 -19.48 -26.43
C PHE A 134 -11.23 -19.15 -25.14
N GLU A 135 -12.40 -19.77 -24.95
CA GLU A 135 -13.18 -19.64 -23.71
C GLU A 135 -12.39 -20.07 -22.48
N GLY A 136 -11.65 -21.17 -22.59
CA GLY A 136 -10.78 -21.65 -21.55
C GLY A 136 -9.66 -20.67 -21.22
N LEU A 137 -9.01 -20.10 -22.24
CA LEU A 137 -7.97 -19.08 -22.08
C LEU A 137 -8.50 -17.81 -21.40
N VAL A 138 -9.74 -17.46 -21.69
CA VAL A 138 -10.43 -16.34 -21.04
C VAL A 138 -10.75 -16.68 -19.58
N SER A 139 -11.17 -17.91 -19.28
CA SER A 139 -11.44 -18.37 -17.90
C SER A 139 -10.19 -18.39 -17.01
N LEU A 140 -8.99 -18.56 -17.59
CA LEU A 140 -7.71 -18.43 -16.86
C LEU A 140 -7.55 -17.05 -16.22
N LEU A 141 -8.15 -16.02 -16.79
CA LEU A 141 -8.08 -14.65 -16.25
C LEU A 141 -9.18 -14.41 -15.21
N TYR A 142 -10.40 -14.85 -15.48
CA TYR A 142 -11.56 -14.55 -14.63
C TYR A 142 -11.49 -15.16 -13.22
N GLY A 143 -11.11 -16.44 -13.11
CA GLY A 143 -11.02 -17.13 -11.82
C GLY A 143 -10.13 -16.41 -10.79
N PRO A 144 -8.83 -16.22 -11.07
CA PRO A 144 -7.94 -15.54 -10.14
C PRO A 144 -8.34 -14.08 -9.94
N LEU A 145 -8.94 -13.40 -10.92
CA LEU A 145 -9.49 -12.07 -10.71
C LEU A 145 -10.58 -12.09 -9.64
N THR A 146 -11.57 -12.98 -9.72
CA THR A 146 -12.66 -13.06 -8.72
C THR A 146 -12.16 -13.36 -7.30
N THR A 147 -11.17 -14.25 -7.17
CA THR A 147 -10.51 -14.54 -5.88
C THR A 147 -9.63 -13.38 -5.41
N ALA A 148 -8.99 -12.66 -6.33
CA ALA A 148 -8.06 -11.59 -5.98
C ALA A 148 -8.71 -10.22 -5.84
N MET A 149 -9.93 -9.99 -6.34
CA MET A 149 -10.54 -8.65 -6.37
C MET A 149 -10.53 -7.99 -4.99
N PHE A 150 -11.05 -8.67 -3.97
CA PHE A 150 -11.16 -8.08 -2.64
C PHE A 150 -9.80 -7.94 -1.93
N PRO A 151 -8.92 -8.96 -1.88
CA PRO A 151 -7.59 -8.81 -1.29
C PRO A 151 -6.74 -7.74 -1.97
N VAL A 152 -6.77 -7.66 -3.30
CA VAL A 152 -5.97 -6.70 -4.07
C VAL A 152 -6.49 -5.28 -3.89
N ILE A 153 -7.80 -5.06 -3.96
CA ILE A 153 -8.38 -3.71 -3.79
C ILE A 153 -8.11 -3.18 -2.38
N ILE A 154 -8.40 -3.97 -1.34
CA ILE A 154 -8.22 -3.52 0.05
C ILE A 154 -6.73 -3.28 0.34
N SER A 155 -5.86 -4.15 -0.15
CA SER A 155 -4.42 -3.99 0.11
C SER A 155 -3.80 -2.87 -0.72
N PHE A 156 -4.28 -2.63 -1.94
CA PHE A 156 -3.88 -1.47 -2.73
C PHE A 156 -4.31 -0.17 -2.03
N LEU A 157 -5.52 -0.14 -1.46
CA LEU A 157 -6.00 1.00 -0.68
C LEU A 157 -5.13 1.22 0.58
N ALA A 158 -4.81 0.15 1.31
CA ALA A 158 -3.91 0.23 2.47
C ALA A 158 -2.50 0.71 2.07
N TYR A 159 -1.95 0.20 0.98
CA TYR A 159 -0.66 0.62 0.43
C TYR A 159 -0.70 2.10 0.02
N ALA A 160 -1.74 2.52 -0.71
CA ALA A 160 -1.92 3.90 -1.13
C ALA A 160 -1.97 4.85 0.07
N LEU A 161 -2.73 4.51 1.12
CA LEU A 161 -2.79 5.30 2.36
C LEU A 161 -1.43 5.39 3.05
N ILE A 162 -0.67 4.31 3.11
CA ILE A 162 0.68 4.32 3.71
C ILE A 162 1.64 5.18 2.89
N VAL A 163 1.61 5.07 1.57
CA VAL A 163 2.44 5.88 0.67
C VAL A 163 2.09 7.35 0.77
N ASP A 164 0.79 7.67 0.83
CA ASP A 164 0.32 9.04 0.95
C ASP A 164 0.72 9.68 2.28
N ARG A 165 0.58 8.93 3.39
CA ARG A 165 1.09 9.36 4.71
C ARG A 165 2.61 9.61 4.69
N ARG A 166 3.38 8.79 3.97
CA ARG A 166 4.83 9.00 3.82
C ARG A 166 5.12 10.26 3.00
N ARG A 167 4.38 10.49 1.92
CA ARG A 167 4.53 11.68 1.09
C ARG A 167 4.25 12.95 1.89
N LEU A 168 3.15 12.99 2.64
CA LEU A 168 2.80 14.10 3.52
C LEU A 168 3.87 14.35 4.61
N ALA A 169 4.43 13.28 5.19
CA ALA A 169 5.50 13.40 6.17
C ALA A 169 6.79 13.97 5.57
N LEU A 170 7.13 13.55 4.34
CA LEU A 170 8.28 14.09 3.60
C LEU A 170 8.07 15.55 3.21
N GLU A 171 6.90 15.91 2.70
CA GLU A 171 6.54 17.30 2.36
C GLU A 171 6.59 18.20 3.61
N SER A 172 6.04 17.75 4.75
CA SER A 172 6.15 18.49 6.01
C SER A 172 7.60 18.69 6.46
N THR A 173 8.44 17.66 6.29
CA THR A 173 9.87 17.74 6.64
C THR A 173 10.61 18.71 5.71
N GLN A 174 10.30 18.68 4.41
CA GLN A 174 10.86 19.60 3.43
C GLN A 174 10.48 21.05 3.73
N PHE A 175 9.20 21.33 4.02
CA PHE A 175 8.76 22.67 4.40
C PHE A 175 9.48 23.19 5.65
N LYS A 176 9.70 22.35 6.67
CA LYS A 176 10.47 22.74 7.86
C LYS A 176 11.93 23.06 7.51
N LEU A 177 12.54 22.28 6.62
CA LEU A 177 13.90 22.53 6.15
C LEU A 177 13.99 23.84 5.36
N GLU A 178 13.09 24.07 4.42
CA GLU A 178 13.03 25.32 3.64
C GLU A 178 12.82 26.53 4.56
N LEU A 179 11.89 26.45 5.51
CA LEU A 179 11.68 27.50 6.51
C LEU A 179 12.95 27.75 7.33
N SER A 180 13.61 26.70 7.81
CA SER A 180 14.86 26.84 8.57
C SER A 180 15.99 27.44 7.74
N TYR A 181 16.05 27.10 6.45
CA TYR A 181 17.02 27.62 5.51
C TYR A 181 16.78 29.10 5.21
N VAL A 182 15.53 29.51 4.97
CA VAL A 182 15.14 30.92 4.82
C VAL A 182 15.45 31.72 6.08
N LYS A 183 15.15 31.17 7.27
CA LYS A 183 15.52 31.81 8.55
C LYS A 183 17.03 31.93 8.71
N ALA A 184 17.79 30.92 8.32
CA ALA A 184 19.25 30.95 8.38
C ALA A 184 19.89 31.92 7.37
N GLN A 185 19.19 32.24 6.27
CA GLN A 185 19.62 33.27 5.31
C GLN A 185 19.42 34.70 5.81
N LEU A 186 18.67 34.93 6.90
CA LEU A 186 18.67 36.23 7.57
C LEU A 186 20.05 36.45 8.21
N ASN A 187 20.93 37.05 7.42
CA ASN A 187 22.31 37.30 7.77
C ASN A 187 22.36 38.20 9.01
N PRO A 188 23.10 37.84 10.07
CA PRO A 188 23.36 38.73 11.21
C PRO A 188 23.82 40.13 10.78
N GLN A 189 24.52 40.23 9.65
CA GLN A 189 24.96 41.48 9.05
C GLN A 189 23.81 42.38 8.58
N PHE A 190 22.69 41.82 8.10
CA PHE A 190 21.49 42.61 7.82
C PHE A 190 21.00 43.27 9.10
N LEU A 191 20.95 42.52 10.21
CA LEU A 191 20.57 43.03 11.51
C LEU A 191 21.48 44.19 11.98
N PHE A 192 22.79 44.01 11.86
CA PHE A 192 23.76 45.05 12.23
C PHE A 192 23.67 46.28 11.32
N HIS A 193 23.40 46.12 10.02
CA HIS A 193 23.16 47.24 9.11
C HIS A 193 21.90 48.01 9.48
N THR A 194 20.79 47.31 9.76
CA THR A 194 19.54 47.96 10.17
C THR A 194 19.69 48.68 11.51
N LEU A 195 20.38 48.09 12.49
CA LEU A 195 20.72 48.74 13.76
C LEU A 195 21.57 50.01 13.56
N SER A 196 22.56 49.95 12.68
CA SER A 196 23.43 51.11 12.40
C SER A 196 22.65 52.23 11.71
N GLN A 197 21.77 51.92 10.77
CA GLN A 197 20.88 52.90 10.14
C GLN A 197 19.90 53.52 11.15
N LEU A 198 19.34 52.69 12.03
CA LEU A 198 18.46 53.14 13.11
C LEU A 198 19.17 54.10 14.07
N GLN A 199 20.44 53.83 14.37
CA GLN A 199 21.27 54.72 15.19
C GLN A 199 21.50 56.07 14.49
N GLY A 200 21.57 56.09 13.16
CA GLY A 200 21.53 57.31 12.35
C GLY A 200 20.20 58.04 12.48
N LEU A 201 19.08 57.36 12.22
CA LEU A 201 17.73 57.95 12.28
C LEU A 201 17.39 58.54 13.66
N THR A 202 17.77 57.86 14.74
CA THR A 202 17.56 58.35 16.11
C THR A 202 18.41 59.58 16.43
N ARG A 203 19.64 59.67 15.91
CA ARG A 203 20.51 60.85 16.07
C ARG A 203 19.96 62.10 15.38
N VAL A 204 19.28 61.95 14.25
CA VAL A 204 18.67 63.09 13.51
C VAL A 204 17.22 63.33 13.93
N HIS A 205 16.74 62.67 14.99
CA HIS A 205 15.34 62.72 15.43
C HIS A 205 14.33 62.47 14.30
N ASP A 206 14.64 61.54 13.39
CA ASP A 206 13.73 61.17 12.30
C ASP A 206 12.48 60.49 12.89
N PRO A 207 11.27 60.99 12.61
CA PRO A 207 10.03 60.42 13.15
C PRO A 207 9.82 58.95 12.75
N ARG A 208 10.45 58.46 11.68
CA ARG A 208 10.37 57.07 11.21
C ARG A 208 11.19 56.10 12.06
N ALA A 209 12.07 56.59 12.93
CA ALA A 209 12.92 55.73 13.76
C ALA A 209 12.11 54.76 14.63
N GLY A 210 10.98 55.21 15.18
CA GLY A 210 10.08 54.36 15.98
C GLY A 210 9.50 53.19 15.18
N ASP A 211 9.04 53.44 13.96
CA ASP A 211 8.44 52.41 13.09
C ASP A 211 9.45 51.36 12.63
N VAL A 212 10.71 51.77 12.39
CA VAL A 212 11.79 50.84 12.01
C VAL A 212 12.21 49.95 13.18
N VAL A 213 12.17 50.45 14.42
CA VAL A 213 12.37 49.61 15.62
C VAL A 213 11.29 48.54 15.72
N LEU A 214 10.02 48.92 15.55
CA LEU A 214 8.89 47.97 15.63
C LEU A 214 9.00 46.88 14.57
N HIS A 215 9.29 47.24 13.31
CA HIS A 215 9.48 46.26 12.24
C HIS A 215 10.68 45.33 12.48
N LEU A 216 11.81 45.87 12.99
CA LEU A 216 12.98 45.04 13.31
C LEU A 216 12.69 44.09 14.49
N ALA A 217 11.95 44.55 15.49
CA ALA A 217 11.53 43.74 16.63
C ALA A 217 10.57 42.62 16.21
N ASP A 218 9.62 42.88 15.31
CA ASP A 218 8.71 41.86 14.78
C ASP A 218 9.46 40.82 13.92
N LEU A 219 10.43 41.24 13.11
CA LEU A 219 11.27 40.35 12.29
C LEU A 219 12.18 39.48 13.17
N LEU A 220 12.73 40.04 14.25
CA LEU A 220 13.47 39.30 15.28
C LEU A 220 12.59 38.33 16.07
N ARG A 221 11.36 38.74 16.41
CA ARG A 221 10.39 37.87 17.10
C ARG A 221 10.06 36.65 16.23
N TYR A 222 9.80 36.87 14.95
CA TYR A 222 9.47 35.81 13.99
C TYR A 222 10.63 34.84 13.71
N THR A 223 11.88 35.29 13.88
CA THR A 223 13.07 34.43 13.67
C THR A 223 13.47 33.64 14.90
N LEU A 224 13.24 34.19 16.10
CA LEU A 224 13.65 33.58 17.37
C LEU A 224 12.58 32.68 18.01
N TYR A 225 11.30 32.99 17.82
CA TYR A 225 10.21 32.34 18.57
C TYR A 225 9.23 31.55 17.69
N GLU A 226 8.97 32.04 16.49
CA GLU A 226 8.18 31.34 15.46
C GLU A 226 9.12 30.55 14.55
#